data_AF-A0A1F4Q3J6-F1
#
_entry.id   AF-A0A1F4Q3J6-F1
#
_cell.length_a   1.000
_cell.length_b   1.000
_cell.length_c   1.000
_cell.angle_alpha   90.00
_cell.angle_beta   90.00
_cell.angle_gamma   90.00
#
_symmetry.space_group_name_H-M   'P 1'
#
loop_
_entity.id
_entity.type
_entity.pdbx_description
1 polymer ?
#
loop_
_entity_poly.entity_id
_entity_poly.type
_entity_poly.pdbx_seq_one_letter_code
_entity_poly.pdbx_strand_id
1 'polypeptide(L)'
;MRFCLIILLVASLVSLPVCAGTLEAQMPNYWTEFDITFWQTLPFAAFWGYVIASQLTGGGVVEWSHIGYFAAAASALNAALHAGKTTAARSQPSQ
;
A
#
# COMPACT_ATOMS: atom_id res chain seq x y z
N MET A 1 -1.90 -14.34 -19.88
CA MET A 1 -0.90 -13.97 -18.85
C MET A 1 -1.09 -12.56 -18.30
N ARG A 2 -1.25 -11.52 -19.14
CA ARG A 2 -1.46 -10.12 -18.69
C ARG A 2 -2.61 -9.92 -17.68
N PHE A 3 -3.76 -10.58 -17.89
CA PHE A 3 -4.92 -10.46 -16.99
C PHE A 3 -4.72 -11.12 -15.62
N CYS A 4 -4.02 -12.27 -15.54
CA CYS A 4 -3.70 -12.92 -14.27
C CYS A 4 -2.82 -12.04 -13.38
N LEU A 5 -1.94 -11.23 -13.99
CA LEU A 5 -1.05 -10.31 -13.28
C LEU A 5 -1.79 -9.09 -12.72
N ILE A 6 -2.76 -8.55 -13.47
CA ILE A 6 -3.65 -7.49 -12.95
C ILE A 6 -4.47 -8.02 -11.77
N ILE A 7 -4.96 -9.25 -11.86
CA ILE A 7 -5.72 -9.90 -10.78
C ILE A 7 -4.84 -10.15 -9.56
N LEU A 8 -3.58 -10.58 -9.73
CA LEU A 8 -2.62 -10.76 -8.63
C LEU A 8 -2.20 -9.42 -8.00
N LEU A 9 -1.99 -8.38 -8.82
CA LEU A 9 -1.72 -7.02 -8.34
C LEU A 9 -2.88 -6.49 -7.49
N VAL A 10 -4.10 -6.59 -8.01
CA VAL A 10 -5.32 -6.19 -7.30
C VAL A 10 -5.50 -7.05 -6.03
N ALA A 11 -5.31 -8.37 -6.10
CA ALA A 11 -5.42 -9.25 -4.93
C ALA A 11 -4.38 -8.90 -3.85
N SER A 12 -3.14 -8.58 -4.23
CA SER A 12 -2.09 -8.17 -3.29
C SER A 12 -2.37 -6.81 -2.65
N LEU A 13 -2.89 -5.85 -3.42
CA LEU A 13 -3.32 -4.54 -2.93
C LEU A 13 -4.57 -4.65 -2.04
N VAL A 14 -5.45 -5.62 -2.30
CA VAL A 14 -6.64 -5.89 -1.49
C VAL A 14 -6.31 -6.67 -0.21
N SER A 15 -5.19 -7.42 -0.17
CA SER A 15 -4.72 -8.10 1.05
C SER A 15 -3.97 -7.22 2.05
N LEU A 16 -3.70 -5.95 1.71
CA LEU A 16 -3.08 -4.95 2.60
C LEU A 16 -3.77 -4.68 3.95
N PRO A 17 -5.09 -4.88 4.18
CA PRO A 17 -5.69 -4.51 5.45
C PRO A 17 -5.41 -5.47 6.62
N VAL A 18 -4.67 -6.58 6.44
CA VAL A 18 -4.64 -7.66 7.45
C VAL A 18 -3.52 -7.51 8.50
N CYS A 19 -2.57 -6.60 8.34
CA CYS A 19 -1.48 -6.42 9.32
C CYS A 19 -1.55 -5.12 10.15
N ALA A 20 -2.55 -4.26 9.92
CA ALA A 20 -2.72 -2.98 10.60
C ALA A 20 -3.55 -3.09 11.91
N GLY A 21 -3.38 -4.19 12.65
CA GLY A 21 -3.90 -4.31 14.01
C GLY A 21 -2.84 -3.87 15.01
N THR A 22 -2.67 -2.56 15.24
CA THR A 22 -1.78 -2.10 16.30
C THR A 22 -2.46 -2.25 17.66
N LEU A 23 -2.09 -3.33 18.37
CA LEU A 23 -2.44 -3.56 19.77
C LEU A 23 -1.85 -2.48 20.73
N GLU A 24 -1.01 -1.57 20.23
CA GLU A 24 -0.20 -0.67 21.06
C GLU A 24 -0.69 0.78 21.14
N ALA A 25 -1.57 1.25 20.24
CA ALA A 25 -2.04 2.64 20.29
C ALA A 25 -3.36 2.73 21.05
N GLN A 26 -3.30 3.02 22.36
CA GLN A 26 -4.46 3.28 23.20
C GLN A 26 -5.30 4.49 22.70
N MET A 27 -4.71 5.33 21.83
CA MET A 27 -5.40 6.30 20.96
C MET A 27 -4.68 6.40 19.60
N PRO A 28 -5.14 5.70 18.55
CA PRO A 28 -4.53 5.82 17.23
C PRO A 28 -4.87 7.18 16.63
N ASN A 29 -3.83 7.95 16.30
CA ASN A 29 -3.98 9.20 15.56
C ASN A 29 -3.74 8.95 14.06
N TYR A 30 -4.27 9.83 13.20
CA TYR A 30 -4.15 9.73 11.74
C TYR A 30 -2.70 9.49 11.27
N TRP A 31 -1.73 10.19 11.85
CA TRP A 31 -0.34 10.12 11.46
C TRP A 31 0.32 8.79 11.85
N THR A 32 -0.05 8.21 12.98
CA THR A 32 0.41 6.88 13.40
C THR A 32 -0.09 5.82 12.43
N GLU A 33 -1.39 5.81 12.14
CA GLU A 33 -1.98 4.87 11.17
C GLU A 33 -1.41 5.05 9.77
N PHE A 34 -1.16 6.30 9.36
CA PHE A 34 -0.50 6.62 8.10
C PHE A 34 0.91 6.03 8.05
N ASP A 35 1.76 6.31 9.04
CA ASP A 35 3.16 5.87 9.05
C ASP A 35 3.27 4.34 9.01
N ILE A 36 2.49 3.65 9.85
CA ILE A 36 2.43 2.19 9.86
C ILE A 36 2.00 1.65 8.50
N THR A 37 0.87 2.15 7.98
CA THR A 37 0.34 1.67 6.70
C THR A 37 1.31 1.96 5.56
N PHE A 38 2.01 3.09 5.60
CA PHE A 38 3.00 3.48 4.61
C PHE A 38 4.18 2.50 4.58
N TRP A 39 4.83 2.26 5.71
CA TRP A 39 5.97 1.35 5.76
C TRP A 39 5.60 -0.11 5.52
N GLN A 40 4.38 -0.51 5.86
CA GLN A 40 3.88 -1.84 5.54
C GLN A 40 3.57 -2.01 4.05
N THR A 41 3.06 -0.98 3.36
CA THR A 41 2.67 -1.07 1.94
C THR A 41 3.87 -0.93 0.99
N LEU A 42 4.90 -0.18 1.40
CA LEU A 42 6.01 0.22 0.53
C LEU A 42 6.81 -0.96 -0.06
N PRO A 43 7.20 -2.02 0.68
CA PRO A 43 7.94 -3.16 0.12
C PRO A 43 7.15 -3.90 -0.96
N PHE A 44 5.83 -4.05 -0.79
CA PHE A 44 4.97 -4.71 -1.76
C PHE A 44 4.78 -3.86 -3.01
N ALA A 45 4.58 -2.55 -2.84
CA ALA A 45 4.45 -1.63 -3.96
C ALA A 45 5.76 -1.58 -4.79
N ALA A 46 6.92 -1.64 -4.14
CA ALA A 46 8.20 -1.73 -4.83
C ALA A 46 8.38 -3.07 -5.57
N PHE A 47 8.05 -4.20 -4.92
CA PHE A 47 8.11 -5.53 -5.54
C PHE A 47 7.24 -5.61 -6.81
N TRP A 48 5.99 -5.17 -6.72
CA TRP A 48 5.09 -5.19 -7.87
C TRP A 48 5.46 -4.17 -8.93
N GLY A 49 5.95 -3.00 -8.53
CA GLY A 49 6.52 -2.02 -9.47
C GLY A 49 7.65 -2.62 -10.30
N TYR A 50 8.55 -3.38 -9.67
CA TYR A 50 9.60 -4.12 -10.37
C TYR A 50 9.06 -5.19 -11.31
N VAL A 51 8.11 -6.01 -10.85
CA VAL A 51 7.50 -7.05 -11.70
C VAL A 51 6.87 -6.41 -12.93
N ILE A 52 6.07 -5.35 -12.78
CA ILE A 52 5.44 -4.65 -13.91
C ILE A 52 6.50 -4.07 -14.85
N ALA A 53 7.49 -3.36 -14.32
CA ALA A 53 8.55 -2.74 -15.11
C ALA A 53 9.32 -3.78 -15.94
N SER A 54 9.72 -4.91 -15.33
CA SER A 54 10.45 -5.98 -16.02
C SER A 54 9.67 -6.62 -17.18
N GLN A 55 8.33 -6.67 -17.08
CA GLN A 55 7.47 -7.19 -18.15
C GLN A 55 7.27 -6.15 -19.27
N LEU A 56 7.21 -4.87 -18.94
CA LEU A 56 7.05 -3.79 -19.92
C LEU A 56 8.35 -3.56 -20.71
N THR A 57 9.51 -3.72 -20.08
CA THR A 57 10.80 -3.57 -20.75
C THR A 57 11.20 -4.79 -21.57
N GLY A 58 10.48 -5.92 -21.46
CA GLY A 58 10.75 -7.13 -22.24
C GLY A 58 12.16 -7.71 -22.01
N GLY A 59 12.71 -7.54 -20.80
CA GLY A 59 14.09 -7.90 -20.47
C GLY A 59 15.11 -6.76 -20.61
N GLY A 60 14.67 -5.54 -20.96
CA GLY A 60 15.48 -4.33 -20.89
C GLY A 60 15.73 -3.82 -19.46
N VAL A 61 16.59 -2.80 -19.35
CA VAL A 61 16.98 -2.21 -18.06
C VAL A 61 15.77 -1.63 -17.32
N VAL A 62 15.66 -1.98 -16.04
CA VAL A 62 14.62 -1.50 -15.14
C VAL A 62 15.17 -0.32 -14.34
N GLU A 63 14.53 0.84 -14.46
CA GLU A 63 14.90 2.04 -13.72
C GLU A 63 14.31 2.02 -12.29
N TRP A 64 15.16 1.80 -11.30
CA TRP A 64 14.77 1.73 -9.89
C TRP A 64 14.23 3.05 -9.34
N SER A 65 14.61 4.18 -9.92
CA SER A 65 14.05 5.50 -9.59
C SER A 65 12.53 5.56 -9.82
N HIS A 66 12.05 5.03 -10.95
CA HIS A 66 10.62 4.97 -11.27
C HIS A 66 9.87 4.02 -10.33
N ILE A 67 10.48 2.89 -9.96
CA ILE A 67 9.90 1.95 -8.99
C ILE A 67 9.80 2.62 -7.62
N GLY A 68 10.83 3.35 -7.19
CA GLY A 68 10.83 4.08 -5.92
C GLY A 68 9.71 5.12 -5.86
N TYR A 69 9.54 5.93 -6.91
CA TYR A 69 8.47 6.93 -6.97
C TYR A 69 7.08 6.28 -6.99
N PHE A 70 6.90 5.22 -7.78
CA PHE A 70 5.65 4.48 -7.81
C PHE A 70 5.32 3.88 -6.43
N ALA A 71 6.29 3.22 -5.79
CA ALA A 71 6.10 2.58 -4.51
C ALA A 71 5.75 3.59 -3.41
N ALA A 72 6.46 4.72 -3.36
CA ALA A 72 6.18 5.79 -2.42
C ALA A 72 4.78 6.39 -2.64
N ALA A 73 4.39 6.66 -3.90
CA ALA A 73 3.09 7.23 -4.23
C ALA A 73 1.93 6.27 -3.92
N ALA A 74 2.05 5.00 -4.32
CA ALA A 74 1.06 3.97 -4.05
C ALA A 74 0.90 3.72 -2.55
N SER A 75 2.02 3.69 -1.83
CA SER A 75 2.05 3.54 -0.38
C SER A 75 1.40 4.73 0.34
N ALA A 76 1.75 5.96 -0.03
CA ALA A 76 1.17 7.17 0.54
C ALA A 76 -0.35 7.26 0.30
N LEU A 77 -0.82 6.90 -0.90
CA LEU A 77 -2.24 6.88 -1.21
C LEU A 77 -2.98 5.84 -0.35
N ASN A 78 -2.43 4.63 -0.24
CA ASN A 78 -3.03 3.58 0.59
C ASN A 78 -3.08 3.98 2.07
N ALA A 79 -1.97 4.52 2.58
CA ALA A 79 -1.86 5.01 3.95
C ALA A 79 -2.85 6.14 4.26
N ALA A 80 -2.98 7.13 3.36
CA ALA A 80 -3.92 8.23 3.52
C ALA A 80 -5.38 7.75 3.55
N LEU A 81 -5.75 6.81 2.66
CA LEU A 81 -7.09 6.24 2.62
C LEU A 81 -7.38 5.37 3.84
N HIS A 82 -6.40 4.58 4.30
CA HIS A 82 -6.54 3.73 5.47
C HIS A 82 -6.70 4.58 6.73
N ALA A 83 -5.76 5.50 6.98
CA ALA A 83 -5.78 6.40 8.14
C ALA A 83 -7.04 7.28 8.18
N GLY A 84 -7.52 7.74 7.01
CA GLY A 84 -8.77 8.48 6.91
C GLY A 84 -9.99 7.65 7.31
N LYS A 85 -10.07 6.40 6.84
CA LYS A 85 -11.16 5.47 7.19
C LYS A 85 -11.13 5.08 8.66
N THR A 86 -9.96 4.73 9.22
CA THR A 86 -9.83 4.32 10.63
C THR A 86 -10.15 5.47 11.58
N THR A 87 -9.69 6.68 11.27
CA THR A 87 -10.01 7.87 12.05
C THR A 87 -11.50 8.23 11.96
N ALA A 88 -12.08 8.22 10.75
CA ALA A 88 -13.49 8.55 10.55
C ALA A 88 -14.44 7.53 11.20
N ALA A 89 -14.18 6.23 11.06
CA ALA A 89 -15.00 5.17 11.64
C ALA A 89 -15.08 5.25 13.18
N ARG A 90 -14.03 5.77 13.83
CA ARG A 90 -13.96 5.90 15.29
C ARG A 90 -14.52 7.22 15.83
N SER A 91 -14.72 8.21 14.95
CA SER A 91 -15.38 9.48 15.26
C SER A 91 -16.92 9.41 15.22
N GLN A 92 -17.48 8.34 14.64
CA GLN A 92 -18.90 8.04 14.77
C GLN A 92 -19.16 7.47 16.17
N PRO A 93 -19.99 8.14 17.00
CA PRO A 93 -20.38 7.58 18.29
C PRO A 93 -21.16 6.30 18.03
N SER A 94 -20.75 5.22 18.72
CA SER A 94 -21.53 4.00 18.83
C SER A 94 -22.96 4.36 19.25
N GLN A 95 -23.93 4.18 18.36
CA GLN A 95 -25.35 4.15 18.73
C GLN A 95 -25.65 2.90 19.55
#